data_AF-A0A2D4RXD2-F1
#
_entry.id   AF-A0A2D4RXD2-F1
#
_cell.length_a   1.000
_cell.length_b   1.000
_cell.length_c   1.000
_cell.angle_alpha   90.00
_cell.angle_beta   90.00
_cell.angle_gamma   90.00
#
_symmetry.space_group_name_H-M   'P 1'
#
loop_
_entity.id
_entity.type
_entity.pdbx_description
1 polymer ?
#
loop_
_entity_poly.entity_id
_entity_poly.type
_entity_poly.pdbx_seq_one_letter_code
_entity_poly.pdbx_strand_id
1 'polypeptide(L)'
;MQPPQFDPHDDKTFQNLEHPLSIIKRDKNWKKLQDCWELQIEKWISHKIKEESPLNNWEKLVLLGTCIGFHQRNLYCNDPSHQYIYPKILMDVQNLFPEFTQEGSDPNHPDILNQVIDFGIQWVYYMDWDLYMSQELY
;
A
#
# COMPACT_ATOMS: atom_id res chain seq x y z
N MET A 1 11.65 -16.82 13.57
CA MET A 1 11.47 -15.41 13.95
C MET A 1 10.11 -14.98 13.41
N GLN A 2 9.22 -14.46 14.24
CA GLN A 2 7.96 -13.87 13.77
C GLN A 2 8.28 -12.60 12.96
N PRO A 3 7.61 -12.37 11.82
CA PRO A 3 7.77 -11.12 11.09
C PRO A 3 7.27 -9.94 11.93
N PRO A 4 7.85 -8.75 11.77
CA PRO A 4 7.36 -7.55 12.44
C PRO A 4 5.94 -7.24 11.95
N GLN A 5 4.98 -7.28 12.89
CA GLN A 5 3.62 -6.79 12.65
C GLN A 5 3.66 -5.26 12.64
N PHE A 6 3.21 -4.66 11.55
CA PHE A 6 2.92 -3.23 11.49
C PHE A 6 1.47 -3.08 11.93
N ASP A 7 1.23 -2.35 13.01
CA ASP A 7 -0.13 -2.04 13.47
C ASP A 7 -0.45 -0.57 13.12
N PRO A 8 -1.08 -0.31 11.96
CA PRO A 8 -1.51 1.04 11.59
C PRO A 8 -2.70 1.53 12.45
N HIS A 9 -3.23 0.73 13.38
CA HIS A 9 -4.45 0.98 14.12
C HIS A 9 -4.24 1.31 15.61
N ASP A 10 -3.11 1.94 16.00
CA ASP A 10 -3.01 2.51 17.36
C ASP A 10 -4.14 3.54 17.54
N ASP A 11 -5.01 3.34 18.55
CA ASP A 11 -6.19 4.16 18.87
C ASP A 11 -5.86 5.68 18.97
N LYS A 12 -4.60 6.02 19.26
CA LYS A 12 -4.10 7.41 19.29
C LYS A 12 -3.99 8.07 17.91
N THR A 13 -3.89 7.26 16.86
CA THR A 13 -3.76 7.71 15.47
C THR A 13 -5.09 8.22 14.93
N PHE A 14 -6.18 7.52 15.26
CA PHE A 14 -7.55 7.87 14.88
C PHE A 14 -8.06 9.15 15.57
N GLN A 15 -7.65 9.40 16.82
CA GLN A 15 -8.08 10.60 17.56
C GLN A 15 -7.46 11.90 17.04
N ASN A 16 -6.31 11.83 16.37
CA ASN A 16 -5.54 13.01 15.96
C ASN A 16 -5.75 13.42 14.49
N LEU A 17 -6.53 12.65 13.72
CA LEU A 17 -6.69 12.84 12.27
C LEU A 17 -5.34 13.03 11.54
N GLU A 18 -4.29 12.40 12.05
CA GLU A 18 -2.94 12.57 11.52
C GLU A 18 -2.79 11.73 10.23
N HIS A 19 -2.20 12.32 9.20
CA HIS A 19 -2.01 11.66 7.92
C HIS A 19 -1.16 10.39 8.09
N PRO A 20 -1.59 9.20 7.64
CA PRO A 20 -0.98 7.92 8.00
C PRO A 20 0.49 7.77 7.61
N LEU A 21 0.88 8.36 6.47
CA LEU A 21 2.29 8.44 6.07
C LEU A 21 3.20 9.07 7.15
N SER A 22 2.72 10.08 7.88
CA SER A 22 3.49 10.74 8.95
C SER A 22 3.73 9.80 10.13
N ILE A 23 2.77 8.95 10.46
CA ILE A 23 2.91 7.92 11.49
C ILE A 23 3.89 6.84 11.02
N ILE A 24 3.70 6.31 9.80
CA ILE A 24 4.55 5.25 9.24
C ILE A 24 6.02 5.68 9.16
N LYS A 25 6.29 6.95 8.82
CA LYS A 25 7.65 7.52 8.79
C LYS A 25 8.36 7.53 10.15
N ARG A 26 7.63 7.43 11.26
CA ARG A 26 8.20 7.35 12.61
C ARG A 26 8.63 5.93 12.97
N ASP A 27 8.27 4.91 12.18
CA ASP A 27 8.67 3.53 12.46
C ASP A 27 10.16 3.30 12.22
N LYS A 28 10.78 2.48 13.08
CA LYS A 28 12.21 2.14 13.00
C LYS A 28 12.61 1.42 11.71
N ASN A 29 11.67 0.75 11.03
CA ASN A 29 11.88 0.06 9.77
C ASN A 29 11.55 0.94 8.55
N TRP A 30 11.18 2.21 8.75
CA TRP A 30 10.84 3.14 7.67
C TRP A 30 11.86 3.11 6.54
N LYS A 31 13.16 3.07 6.84
CA LYS A 31 14.19 3.10 5.79
C LYS A 31 14.09 1.92 4.82
N LYS A 32 13.76 0.71 5.30
CA LYS A 32 13.58 -0.47 4.43
C LYS A 32 12.31 -0.36 3.58
N LEU A 33 11.25 0.19 4.14
CA LEU A 33 9.99 0.42 3.44
C LEU A 33 10.14 1.53 2.39
N GLN A 34 10.87 2.60 2.73
CA GLN A 34 11.13 3.74 1.87
C GLN A 34 11.85 3.31 0.58
N ASP A 35 12.91 2.50 0.68
CA ASP A 35 13.66 2.07 -0.49
C ASP A 35 12.80 1.21 -1.45
N CYS A 36 11.95 0.34 -0.91
CA CYS A 36 10.94 -0.38 -1.70
C CYS A 36 9.98 0.61 -2.38
N TRP A 37 9.43 1.51 -1.58
CA TRP A 37 8.34 2.39 -1.98
C TRP A 37 8.77 3.38 -3.07
N GLU A 38 9.92 4.03 -2.90
CA GLU A 38 10.48 4.96 -3.88
C GLU A 38 10.74 4.29 -5.22
N LEU A 39 11.27 3.06 -5.19
CA LEU A 39 11.52 2.28 -6.41
C LEU A 39 10.20 1.92 -7.13
N GLN A 40 9.16 1.53 -6.40
CA GLN A 40 7.85 1.27 -7.03
C GLN A 40 7.19 2.53 -7.56
N ILE A 41 7.33 3.67 -6.87
CA ILE A 41 6.86 4.96 -7.37
C ILE A 41 7.55 5.29 -8.68
N GLU A 42 8.88 5.21 -8.71
CA GLU A 42 9.70 5.48 -9.90
C GLU A 42 9.26 4.61 -11.08
N LYS A 43 9.05 3.33 -10.83
CA LYS A 43 8.71 2.36 -11.88
C LYS A 43 7.29 2.51 -12.42
N TRP A 44 6.30 2.71 -11.55
CA TRP A 44 4.89 2.50 -11.94
C TRP A 44 4.09 3.79 -12.12
N ILE A 45 4.42 4.87 -11.42
CA ILE A 45 3.59 6.08 -11.41
C ILE A 45 4.34 7.39 -11.67
N SER A 46 5.68 7.41 -11.62
CA SER A 46 6.49 8.64 -11.84
C SER A 46 6.17 9.39 -13.13
N HIS A 47 5.91 8.66 -14.23
CA HIS A 47 5.59 9.20 -15.54
C HIS A 47 4.14 9.73 -15.64
N LYS A 48 3.28 9.38 -14.68
CA LYS A 48 1.86 9.77 -14.63
C LYS A 48 1.61 10.97 -13.73
N ILE A 49 2.46 11.17 -12.72
CA ILE A 49 2.38 12.30 -11.78
C ILE A 49 2.80 13.58 -12.52
N LYS A 50 1.83 14.29 -13.09
CA LYS A 50 2.04 15.61 -13.72
C LYS A 50 1.59 16.76 -12.83
N GLU A 51 0.59 16.53 -11.99
CA GLU A 51 0.00 17.52 -11.07
C GLU A 51 -0.39 16.83 -9.76
N GLU A 52 -0.36 17.53 -8.63
CA GLU A 52 -0.83 16.97 -7.35
C GLU A 52 -2.34 16.71 -7.39
N SER A 53 -2.73 15.45 -7.18
CA SER A 53 -4.13 15.02 -7.11
C SER A 53 -4.33 14.07 -5.94
N PRO A 54 -5.54 13.99 -5.35
CA PRO A 54 -5.82 13.00 -4.31
C PRO A 54 -5.67 11.56 -4.81
N LEU A 55 -5.89 11.29 -6.10
CA LEU A 55 -5.62 10.00 -6.71
C LEU A 55 -4.13 9.64 -6.64
N ASN A 56 -3.23 10.59 -6.90
CA ASN A 56 -1.79 10.33 -6.79
C ASN A 56 -1.41 9.96 -5.34
N ASN A 57 -2.10 10.52 -4.35
CA ASN A 57 -1.89 10.15 -2.96
C ASN A 57 -2.35 8.71 -2.71
N TRP A 58 -3.52 8.32 -3.23
CA TRP A 58 -4.00 6.94 -3.13
C TRP A 58 -3.04 5.96 -3.81
N GLU A 59 -2.57 6.26 -5.02
CA GLU A 59 -1.59 5.44 -5.74
C GLU A 59 -0.28 5.31 -4.96
N LYS A 60 0.23 6.40 -4.38
CA LYS A 60 1.41 6.34 -3.52
C LYS A 60 1.15 5.48 -2.28
N LEU A 61 0.03 5.66 -1.61
CA LEU A 61 -0.28 4.94 -0.37
C LEU A 61 -0.55 3.46 -0.60
N VAL A 62 -1.18 3.08 -1.70
CA VAL A 62 -1.41 1.67 -2.01
C VAL A 62 -0.09 0.95 -2.31
N LEU A 63 0.85 1.62 -2.99
CA LEU A 63 2.21 1.10 -3.19
C LEU A 63 2.97 0.97 -1.87
N LEU A 64 2.77 1.90 -0.94
CA LEU A 64 3.35 1.81 0.40
C LEU A 64 2.78 0.61 1.17
N GLY A 65 1.45 0.44 1.18
CA GLY A 65 0.78 -0.72 1.76
C GLY A 65 1.27 -2.03 1.17
N THR A 66 1.48 -2.06 -0.15
CA THR A 66 2.07 -3.21 -0.84
C THR A 66 3.48 -3.51 -0.33
N CYS A 67 4.35 -2.50 -0.21
CA CYS A 67 5.69 -2.67 0.39
C CYS A 67 5.63 -3.15 1.85
N ILE A 68 4.67 -2.66 2.64
CA ILE A 68 4.44 -3.13 4.02
C ILE A 68 4.06 -4.61 4.00
N GLY A 69 3.12 -5.02 3.14
CA GLY A 69 2.72 -6.41 2.98
C GLY A 69 3.91 -7.32 2.64
N PHE A 70 4.74 -6.93 1.67
CA PHE A 70 5.96 -7.68 1.34
C PHE A 70 6.89 -7.81 2.53
N HIS A 71 7.09 -6.73 3.28
CA HIS A 71 7.91 -6.74 4.47
C HIS A 71 7.36 -7.67 5.56
N GLN A 72 6.05 -7.64 5.82
CA GLN A 72 5.36 -8.49 6.80
C GLN A 72 5.42 -9.98 6.42
N ARG A 73 5.42 -10.30 5.13
CA ARG A 73 5.55 -11.68 4.63
C ARG A 73 6.99 -12.13 4.42
N ASN A 74 7.97 -11.26 4.70
CA ASN A 74 9.39 -11.50 4.42
C ASN A 74 9.66 -11.84 2.93
N LEU A 75 8.91 -11.18 2.04
CA LEU A 75 9.00 -11.33 0.59
C LEU A 75 9.74 -10.13 -0.02
N TYR A 76 10.42 -10.35 -1.14
CA TYR A 76 11.18 -9.29 -1.80
C TYR A 76 10.34 -8.55 -2.84
N CYS A 77 10.04 -7.29 -2.58
CA CYS A 77 9.21 -6.45 -3.45
C CYS A 77 9.70 -6.28 -4.90
N ASN A 78 10.97 -6.54 -5.21
CA ASN A 78 11.53 -6.42 -6.56
C ASN A 78 11.74 -7.78 -7.24
N ASP A 79 11.30 -8.88 -6.62
CA ASP A 79 11.30 -10.17 -7.29
C ASP A 79 10.43 -10.07 -8.56
N PRO A 80 10.92 -10.52 -9.73
CA PRO A 80 10.15 -10.53 -10.97
C PRO A 80 8.78 -11.20 -10.84
N SER A 81 8.68 -12.28 -10.05
CA SER A 81 7.44 -13.02 -9.81
C SER A 81 6.41 -12.21 -9.02
N HIS A 82 6.85 -11.21 -8.24
CA HIS A 82 5.97 -10.33 -7.48
C HIS A 82 5.52 -9.08 -8.26
N GLN A 83 6.19 -8.74 -9.36
CA GLN A 83 5.96 -7.46 -10.04
C GLN A 83 4.57 -7.33 -10.68
N TYR A 84 3.88 -8.45 -10.97
CA TYR A 84 2.61 -8.41 -11.68
C TYR A 84 1.47 -7.77 -10.87
N ILE A 85 1.61 -7.68 -9.53
CA ILE A 85 0.55 -7.13 -8.68
C ILE A 85 0.41 -5.62 -8.85
N TYR A 86 1.51 -4.91 -9.09
CA TYR A 86 1.55 -3.45 -9.16
C TYR A 86 0.64 -2.85 -10.25
N PRO A 87 0.65 -3.32 -11.51
CA PRO A 87 -0.29 -2.81 -12.50
C PRO A 87 -1.74 -3.13 -12.18
N LYS A 88 -2.03 -4.28 -11.53
CA LYS A 88 -3.40 -4.68 -11.14
C LYS A 88 -3.93 -3.78 -10.03
N ILE A 89 -3.17 -3.64 -8.95
CA ILE A 89 -3.61 -2.86 -7.79
C ILE A 89 -3.76 -1.36 -8.10
N LEU A 90 -2.90 -0.82 -8.97
CA LEU A 90 -3.04 0.56 -9.43
C LEU A 90 -4.30 0.75 -10.28
N MET A 91 -4.64 -0.23 -11.13
CA MET A 91 -5.88 -0.19 -11.91
C MET A 91 -7.11 -0.23 -10.99
N ASP A 92 -7.09 -1.08 -9.96
CA ASP A 92 -8.18 -1.15 -9.00
C ASP A 92 -8.37 0.18 -8.24
N VAL A 93 -7.28 0.78 -7.76
CA VAL A 93 -7.34 2.09 -7.09
C VAL A 93 -7.88 3.18 -8.02
N GLN A 94 -7.46 3.17 -9.29
CA GLN A 94 -7.96 4.12 -10.30
C GLN A 94 -9.44 3.95 -10.59
N ASN A 95 -9.98 2.73 -10.50
CA ASN A 95 -11.40 2.45 -10.70
C ASN A 95 -12.23 2.79 -9.45
N LEU A 96 -11.71 2.51 -8.26
CA LEU A 96 -12.39 2.80 -6.99
C LEU A 96 -12.46 4.30 -6.68
N PHE A 97 -11.44 5.07 -7.06
CA PHE A 97 -11.35 6.49 -6.70
C PHE A 97 -12.52 7.35 -7.26
N PRO A 98 -12.93 7.24 -8.54
CA PRO A 98 -14.10 7.95 -9.05
C PRO A 98 -15.40 7.54 -8.36
N GLU A 99 -15.60 6.25 -8.06
CA GLU A 99 -16.78 5.75 -7.35
C GLU A 99 -16.85 6.38 -5.95
N PHE A 100 -15.73 6.37 -5.24
CA PHE A 100 -15.62 6.95 -3.91
C PHE A 100 -15.91 8.46 -3.87
N THR A 101 -15.38 9.20 -4.84
CA THR A 101 -15.58 10.66 -4.92
C THR A 101 -17.00 11.05 -5.33
N GLN A 102 -17.70 10.21 -6.10
CA GLN A 102 -19.12 10.41 -6.45
C GLN A 102 -20.05 10.28 -5.25
N GLU A 103 -19.68 9.47 -4.25
CA GLU A 103 -20.45 9.31 -3.01
C GLU A 103 -20.32 10.50 -2.04
N GLY A 104 -19.53 11.52 -2.40
CA GLY A 104 -19.35 12.74 -1.61
C GLY A 104 -18.38 12.59 -0.43
N SER A 105 -17.63 11.49 -0.39
CA SER A 105 -16.65 11.21 0.65
C SER A 105 -15.35 12.01 0.44
N ASP A 106 -14.67 12.39 1.53
CA ASP A 106 -13.38 13.09 1.47
C ASP A 106 -12.23 12.10 1.18
N PRO A 107 -11.60 12.14 -0.01
CA PRO A 107 -10.52 11.22 -0.36
C PRO A 107 -9.24 11.43 0.44
N ASN A 108 -9.11 12.54 1.18
CA ASN A 108 -7.94 12.81 2.02
C ASN A 108 -8.19 12.52 3.51
N HIS A 109 -9.37 12.03 3.87
CA HIS A 109 -9.65 11.69 5.26
C HIS A 109 -8.70 10.58 5.74
N PRO A 110 -8.04 10.71 6.91
CA PRO A 110 -7.05 9.75 7.40
C PRO A 110 -7.51 8.29 7.39
N ASP A 111 -8.76 8.02 7.76
CA ASP A 111 -9.32 6.66 7.74
C ASP A 111 -9.35 6.06 6.34
N ILE A 112 -9.64 6.88 5.34
CA ILE A 112 -9.67 6.46 3.94
C ILE A 112 -8.26 6.20 3.45
N LEU A 113 -7.32 7.08 3.80
CA LEU A 113 -5.91 6.89 3.48
C LEU A 113 -5.34 5.63 4.15
N ASN A 114 -5.76 5.30 5.37
CA ASN A 114 -5.44 4.03 6.03
C ASN A 114 -6.02 2.83 5.29
N GLN A 115 -7.30 2.89 4.89
CA GLN A 115 -7.92 1.82 4.10
C GLN A 115 -7.19 1.58 2.78
N VAL A 116 -6.69 2.62 2.12
CA VAL A 116 -5.89 2.48 0.89
C VAL A 116 -4.56 1.76 1.17
N ILE A 117 -3.91 2.02 2.31
CA ILE A 117 -2.72 1.28 2.75
C ILE A 117 -3.08 -0.18 3.02
N ASP A 118 -4.15 -0.43 3.77
CA ASP A 118 -4.61 -1.78 4.13
C ASP A 118 -4.96 -2.60 2.88
N PHE A 119 -5.59 -1.97 1.89
CA PHE A 119 -5.86 -2.56 0.59
C PHE A 119 -4.57 -3.02 -0.10
N GLY A 120 -3.52 -2.20 -0.06
CA GLY A 120 -2.17 -2.55 -0.51
C GLY A 120 -1.61 -3.79 0.19
N ILE A 121 -1.74 -3.85 1.51
CA ILE A 121 -1.27 -4.99 2.32
C ILE A 121 -2.03 -6.27 1.93
N GLN A 122 -3.36 -6.21 1.90
CA GLN A 122 -4.22 -7.37 1.60
C GLN A 122 -3.91 -8.01 0.24
N TRP A 123 -3.60 -7.20 -0.77
CA TRP A 123 -3.19 -7.69 -2.09
C TRP A 123 -1.96 -8.59 -2.06
N VAL A 124 -0.98 -8.28 -1.21
CA VAL A 124 0.22 -9.14 -1.03
C VAL A 124 -0.15 -10.46 -0.39
N TYR A 125 -1.06 -10.47 0.59
CA TYR A 125 -1.52 -11.71 1.22
C TYR A 125 -2.25 -12.62 0.22
N TYR A 126 -3.07 -12.05 -0.66
CA TYR A 126 -3.72 -12.81 -1.74
C TYR A 126 -2.71 -13.33 -2.78
N MET A 127 -1.74 -12.51 -3.18
CA MET A 127 -0.67 -12.93 -4.09
C MET A 127 0.18 -14.06 -3.49
N ASP A 128 0.58 -13.95 -2.22
CA ASP A 128 1.38 -14.98 -1.53
C ASP A 128 0.62 -16.31 -1.45
N TRP A 129 -0.70 -16.24 -1.21
CA TRP A 129 -1.58 -17.40 -1.28
C TRP A 129 -1.55 -18.04 -2.68
N ASP A 130 -1.76 -17.25 -3.73
CA ASP A 130 -1.81 -17.74 -5.10
C ASP A 130 -0.47 -18.33 -5.57
N LEU A 131 0.65 -17.69 -5.24
CA LEU A 131 1.98 -18.09 -5.71
C LEU A 131 2.58 -19.25 -4.93
N TYR A 132 2.45 -19.25 -3.61
CA TYR A 132 3.23 -20.14 -2.75
C TYR A 132 2.38 -21.17 -2.00
N MET A 133 1.18 -20.79 -1.57
CA MET A 133 0.35 -21.68 -0.74
C MET A 133 -0.62 -22.55 -1.57
N SER A 134 -1.11 -22.06 -2.70
CA SER A 134 -2.09 -22.77 -3.54
C SER A 134 -1.52 -24.04 -4.19
N GLN A 135 -0.20 -24.10 -4.36
CA GLN A 135 0.51 -25.20 -5.01
C GLN A 135 0.87 -26.34 -4.05
N GLU A 136 0.89 -26.11 -2.73
CA GLU A 136 1.20 -27.13 -1.73
C GLU A 136 -0.01 -28.01 -1.36
N LEU A 137 -1.22 -27.63 -1.81
CA LEU A 137 -2.47 -28.32 -1.48
C LEU A 137 -2.91 -29.38 -2.50
N TYR A 138 -2.10 -29.68 -3.52
CA TYR A 138 -2.40 -30.66 -4.57
C TYR A 138 -1.29 -31.67 -4.82
#